data_AF-A0A932UFX6-F1
#
_entry.id   AF-A0A932UFX6-F1
#
_cell.length_a   1.000
_cell.length_b   1.000
_cell.length_c   1.000
_cell.angle_alpha   90.00
_cell.angle_beta   90.00
_cell.angle_gamma   90.00
#
_symmetry.space_group_name_H-M   'P 1'
#
loop_
_entity.id
_entity.type
_entity.pdbx_description
1 polymer ?
#
loop_
_entity_poly.entity_id
_entity_poly.type
_entity_poly.pdbx_seq_one_letter_code
_entity_poly.pdbx_strand_id
1 'polypeptide(L)' 'MSRLVLPDLASPRFGASPYRLYARLRAEAPVHRAKLFGRGTTWLAAVLWAIRNVLRHRDEVFPD' A
#
# COMPACT_ATOMS: atom_id res chain seq x y z
N MET A 1 -6.51 -17.47 7.87
CA MET A 1 -6.67 -16.11 7.33
C MET A 1 -5.92 -15.14 8.24
N SER A 2 -4.64 -14.94 7.98
CA SER A 2 -3.80 -14.08 8.82
C SER A 2 -4.22 -12.62 8.62
N ARG A 3 -4.69 -11.98 9.69
CA ARG A 3 -5.03 -10.56 9.69
C ARG A 3 -3.78 -9.79 9.26
N LEU A 4 -3.82 -9.17 8.08
CA LEU A 4 -2.76 -8.26 7.65
C LEU A 4 -2.76 -7.08 8.62
N VAL A 5 -1.74 -7.06 9.49
CA VAL A 5 -1.46 -5.93 10.37
C VAL A 5 -1.13 -4.75 9.47
N LEU A 6 -1.75 -3.61 9.75
CA LEU A 6 -1.59 -2.38 8.99
C LEU A 6 -0.09 -2.05 8.86
N PRO A 7 0.52 -2.19 7.67
CA PRO A 7 1.95 -2.03 7.51
C PRO A 7 2.34 -0.59 7.79
N ASP A 8 3.38 -0.46 8.60
CA ASP A 8 4.00 0.81 8.92
C ASP A 8 5.19 1.07 7.98
N LEU A 9 4.92 1.79 6.89
CA LEU A 9 5.95 2.19 5.93
C LEU A 9 6.86 3.29 6.50
N ALA A 10 6.49 3.89 7.64
CA ALA A 10 7.29 4.88 8.34
C ALA A 10 8.33 4.23 9.27
N SER A 11 8.24 2.92 9.52
CA SER A 11 9.15 2.21 10.41
C SER A 11 10.53 2.03 9.77
N PRO A 12 11.65 2.24 10.50
CA PRO A 12 12.99 1.89 10.02
C PRO A 12 13.12 0.41 9.61
N ARG A 13 12.31 -0.48 10.22
CA ARG A 13 12.26 -1.91 9.88
C ARG A 13 11.73 -2.17 8.48
N PHE A 14 10.86 -1.29 7.97
CA PHE A 14 10.37 -1.38 6.59
C PHE A 14 11.51 -1.12 5.59
N GLY A 15 12.33 -0.10 5.84
CA GLY A 15 13.48 0.23 5.00
C GLY A 15 14.52 -0.89 4.90
N ALA A 16 14.64 -1.73 5.94
CA ALA A 16 15.61 -2.83 5.97
C ALA A 16 15.24 -4.01 5.05
N SER A 17 13.96 -4.26 4.75
CA SER A 17 13.53 -5.36 3.88
C SER A 17 12.16 -5.11 3.25
N PRO A 18 12.02 -4.10 2.37
CA PRO A 18 10.71 -3.70 1.83
C PRO A 18 10.08 -4.76 0.92
N TYR A 19 10.90 -5.52 0.19
CA TYR A 19 10.41 -6.46 -0.83
C TYR A 19 9.57 -7.61 -0.28
N ARG A 20 9.88 -8.15 0.90
CA ARG A 20 9.07 -9.23 1.52
C ARG A 20 7.66 -8.76 1.82
N LEU A 21 7.52 -7.54 2.32
CA LEU A 21 6.21 -6.97 2.61
C LEU A 21 5.42 -6.75 1.31
N TYR A 22 6.04 -6.20 0.27
CA TYR A 22 5.37 -6.05 -1.03
C TYR A 22 4.96 -7.39 -1.63
N ALA A 23 5.81 -8.42 -1.58
CA ALA A 23 5.46 -9.75 -2.08
C ALA A 23 4.21 -10.31 -1.39
N ARG A 24 4.13 -10.15 -0.06
CA ARG A 24 2.96 -10.58 0.73
C ARG A 24 1.70 -9.78 0.40
N LEU A 25 1.82 -8.45 0.28
CA LEU A 25 0.69 -7.59 -0.10
C LEU A 25 0.14 -7.94 -1.48
N ARG A 26 1.02 -8.24 -2.46
CA ARG A 26 0.61 -8.66 -3.80
C ARG A 26 -0.20 -9.96 -3.80
N ALA A 27 0.12 -10.90 -2.91
CA ALA A 27 -0.53 -12.20 -2.81
C ALA A 27 -1.85 -12.15 -2.01
N GLU A 28 -1.89 -11.37 -0.93
CA GLU A 28 -2.99 -11.44 0.05
C GLU A 28 -3.98 -10.27 -0.06
N ALA A 29 -3.51 -9.04 -0.33
CA ALA A 29 -4.36 -7.85 -0.40
C ALA A 29 -3.70 -6.77 -1.28
N PRO A 30 -3.97 -6.80 -2.60
CA PRO A 30 -3.25 -5.96 -3.56
C PRO A 30 -3.52 -4.46 -3.43
N VAL A 31 -4.58 -4.09 -2.69
CA VAL A 31 -4.87 -2.75 -2.19
C VAL A 31 -5.05 -2.84 -0.67
N HIS A 32 -4.32 -2.02 0.09
CA HIS A 32 -4.30 -2.12 1.56
C HIS A 32 -4.08 -0.76 2.22
N ARG A 33 -4.58 -0.56 3.45
CA ARG A 33 -4.27 0.66 4.22
C ARG A 33 -2.88 0.55 4.84
N ALA A 34 -2.10 1.62 4.84
CA ALA A 34 -0.76 1.66 5.38
C ALA A 34 -0.49 2.99 6.09
N LYS A 35 0.44 3.03 7.05
CA LYS A 35 0.92 4.29 7.61
C LYS A 35 2.12 4.79 6.80
N LEU A 36 2.09 6.07 6.43
CA LEU A 36 3.16 6.73 5.69
C LEU A 36 3.78 7.84 6.54
N PHE A 37 5.12 7.93 6.52
CA PHE A 37 5.88 8.89 7.30
C PHE A 37 5.41 10.33 7.03
N GLY A 38 4.99 11.03 8.08
CA GLY A 38 4.53 12.41 8.01
C GLY A 38 3.19 12.64 7.29
N ARG A 39 2.53 11.60 6.77
CA ARG A 39 1.28 11.72 5.98
C ARG A 39 0.10 10.93 6.54
N GLY A 40 0.27 10.24 7.67
CA GLY A 40 -0.81 9.52 8.33
C GLY A 40 -1.19 8.19 7.66
N THR A 41 -2.44 7.78 7.79
CA THR A 41 -2.94 6.52 7.19
C THR A 41 -3.37 6.76 5.75
N THR A 42 -2.76 6.03 4.81
CA THR A 42 -3.00 6.12 3.37
C THR A 42 -3.41 4.77 2.78
N TRP A 43 -3.88 4.76 1.53
CA TRP A 43 -4.04 3.56 0.73
C TRP A 43 -2.75 3.25 -0.05
N LEU A 44 -2.42 1.96 -0.16
CA LEU A 44 -1.28 1.43 -0.88
C LEU A 44 -1.76 0.41 -1.92
N ALA A 45 -1.36 0.58 -3.17
CA ALA A 45 -1.56 -0.37 -4.25
C ALA A 45 -0.25 -1.10 -4.58
N ALA A 46 -0.22 -2.43 -4.48
CA ALA A 46 1.00 -3.23 -4.57
C ALA A 46 1.23 -3.91 -5.94
N VAL A 47 0.20 -3.94 -6.79
CA VAL A 47 0.19 -4.66 -8.09
C VAL A 47 -0.15 -3.74 -9.25
N LEU A 48 0.39 -4.05 -10.43
CA LEU A 48 0.25 -3.22 -11.63
C LEU A 48 -1.21 -2.97 -12.02
N TRP A 49 -2.10 -3.97 -11.91
CA TRP A 49 -3.51 -3.80 -12.26
C TRP A 49 -4.21 -2.80 -11.33
N ALA A 50 -3.90 -2.81 -10.04
CA ALA A 50 -4.48 -1.90 -9.06
C ALA A 50 -3.96 -0.48 -9.27
N ILE A 51 -2.66 -0.33 -9.53
CA ILE A 51 -2.03 0.95 -9.87
C ILE A 51 -2.69 1.53 -11.13
N ARG A 52 -2.83 0.73 -12.20
CA ARG A 52 -3.47 1.16 -13.45
C ARG A 52 -4.93 1.59 -13.23
N ASN A 53 -5.68 0.88 -12.39
CA ASN A 53 -7.05 1.26 -12.07
C ASN A 53 -7.14 2.59 -11.31
N VAL A 54 -6.27 2.80 -10.32
CA VAL A 54 -6.20 4.08 -9.59
C VAL A 54 -5.83 5.23 -10.53
N LEU A 55 -4.85 5.03 -11.41
CA LEU A 55 -4.44 6.07 -12.37
C LEU A 55 -5.52 6.37 -13.41
N ARG A 56 -6.29 5.37 -13.83
CA ARG A 56 -7.39 5.55 -14.79
C ARG A 56 -8.53 6.38 -14.20
N HIS A 57 -8.78 6.25 -12.90
CA HIS A 57 -9.87 6.92 -12.18
C HIS A 57 -9.34 8.01 -11.25
N ARG A 58 -8.16 8.57 -11.56
CA ARG A 58 -7.44 9.46 -10.63
C ARG A 58 -8.28 10.67 -10.22
N ASP A 59 -9.05 11.23 -11.16
CA ASP A 59 -9.80 12.48 -10.96
C ASP A 59 -11.05 12.22 -10.09
N GLU A 60 -11.52 10.97 -10.01
CA GLU A 60 -12.58 10.53 -9.10
C GLU A 60 -12.02 10.14 -7.71
N VAL A 61 -10.82 9.56 -7.68
CA VAL A 61 -10.18 9.03 -6.47
C VAL A 61 -9.42 10.10 -5.68
N PHE A 62 -8.87 11.10 -6.36
CA PHE A 62 -8.12 12.22 -5.80
C PHE A 62 -8.63 13.54 -6.42
N PRO A 63 -9.83 14.01 -6.02
CA PRO A 63 -10.27 15.35 -6.41
C PRO A 63 -9.34 16.40 -5.79
N ASP A 64 -8.98 17.41 -6.59
CA ASP A 64 -8.13 18.56 -6.18
C ASP A 64 -8.69 19.32 -4.96
#